data_AF-A0A930TQ66-F1
#
_entry.id   AF-A0A930TQ66-F1
#
_cell.length_a   1.000
_cell.length_b   1.000
_cell.length_c   1.000
_cell.angle_alpha   90.00
_cell.angle_beta   90.00
_cell.angle_gamma   90.00
#
_symmetry.space_group_name_H-M   'P 1'
#
loop_
_entity.id
_entity.type
_entity.pdbx_description
1 polymer ?
#
loop_
_entity_poly.entity_id
_entity_poly.type
_entity_poly.pdbx_seq_one_letter_code
_entity_poly.pdbx_strand_id
1 'polypeptide(L)'
;MKLQPMTLALLIGAAVLGSVVYFTEIHPSAQKADQADAGSQPLFDFAEADVQAFSVTTPLRTVSFKKTDDGSWQMVEPDPGLASEPTVAYLLNLLATGQSDRTLSVPASEWEVFGFHQPLADITVTVADGQTHTLKIGEYDFNRSSLYALRDAPDNAPQDLEELPVLLVSPDFENAVSRPLEDWKKSADESDNPTNSTDESPEPNTTESPTEANPDTPSLESTESAPEESPVE
;
A
#
# COMPACT_ATOMS: atom_id res chain seq x y z
N MET A 1 25.17 -21.36 51.24
CA MET A 1 25.86 -20.18 51.82
C MET A 1 24.80 -19.26 52.39
N LYS A 2 24.93 -18.86 53.66
CA LYS A 2 23.94 -18.02 54.36
C LYS A 2 24.25 -16.56 54.02
N LEU A 3 23.52 -16.00 53.06
CA LEU A 3 23.72 -14.63 52.61
C LEU A 3 23.43 -13.67 53.77
N GLN A 4 24.34 -12.73 54.03
CA GLN A 4 24.17 -11.78 55.12
C GLN A 4 23.01 -10.83 54.79
N PRO A 5 22.18 -10.43 55.78
CA PRO A 5 21.02 -9.57 55.55
C PRO A 5 21.39 -8.23 54.89
N MET A 6 22.64 -7.79 55.07
CA MET A 6 23.19 -6.57 54.46
C MET A 6 23.47 -6.74 52.96
N THR A 7 23.85 -7.94 52.51
CA THR A 7 23.98 -8.27 51.08
C THR A 7 22.62 -8.36 50.41
N LEU A 8 21.62 -8.89 51.12
CA LEU A 8 20.24 -8.98 50.62
C LEU A 8 19.61 -7.59 50.47
N ALA A 9 19.81 -6.70 51.45
CA ALA A 9 19.34 -5.31 51.37
C ALA A 9 19.95 -4.56 50.18
N LEU A 10 21.24 -4.77 49.90
CA LEU A 10 21.91 -4.14 48.77
C LEU A 10 21.39 -4.66 47.42
N LEU A 11 21.15 -5.97 47.29
CA LEU A 11 20.57 -6.55 46.07
C LEU A 11 19.15 -6.06 45.80
N ILE A 12 18.32 -5.94 46.84
CA ILE A 12 16.97 -5.39 46.71
C ILE A 12 17.03 -3.92 46.29
N GLY A 13 17.92 -3.13 46.88
CA GLY A 13 18.16 -1.75 46.47
C GLY A 13 18.56 -1.65 45.00
N ALA A 14 19.52 -2.46 44.56
CA ALA A 14 19.95 -2.48 43.17
C ALA A 14 18.83 -2.89 42.20
N ALA A 15 17.98 -3.85 42.57
CA ALA A 15 16.85 -4.26 41.75
C ALA A 15 15.78 -3.17 41.63
N VAL A 16 15.49 -2.44 42.71
CA VAL A 16 14.53 -1.32 42.72
C VAL A 16 15.06 -0.13 41.93
N LEU A 17 16.36 0.21 42.05
CA LEU A 17 16.94 1.27 41.23
C LEU A 17 17.02 0.85 39.75
N GLY A 18 17.38 -0.40 39.46
CA GLY A 18 17.42 -0.93 38.11
C GLY A 18 16.05 -0.96 37.44
N SER A 19 14.98 -1.30 38.18
CA SER A 19 13.62 -1.28 37.65
C SER A 19 13.11 0.15 37.41
N VAL A 20 13.39 1.10 38.31
CA VAL A 20 13.03 2.52 38.09
C VAL A 20 13.71 3.05 36.82
N VAL A 21 15.02 2.81 36.64
CA VAL A 21 15.75 3.22 35.43
C VAL A 21 15.17 2.56 34.18
N TYR A 22 14.87 1.25 34.24
CA TYR A 22 14.25 0.50 33.15
C TYR A 22 12.89 1.09 32.74
N PHE A 23 12.03 1.46 33.70
CA PHE A 23 10.74 2.10 33.39
C PHE A 23 10.88 3.54 32.90
N THR A 24 11.95 4.27 33.26
CA THR A 24 12.18 5.63 32.78
C THR A 24 12.84 5.70 31.40
N GLU A 25 13.60 4.68 30.99
CA GLU A 25 14.29 4.67 29.67
C GLU A 25 13.62 3.80 28.59
N ILE A 26 12.56 3.05 28.92
CA ILE A 26 11.89 2.13 27.96
C ILE A 26 10.44 2.55 27.67
N HIS A 27 10.11 3.82 27.90
CA HIS A 27 9.14 4.44 27.02
C HIS A 27 9.89 4.73 25.72
N PRO A 28 9.50 4.16 24.56
CA PRO A 28 10.02 4.63 23.29
C PRO A 28 9.52 6.07 23.14
N SER A 29 10.31 7.01 23.66
CA SER A 29 10.16 8.42 23.35
C SER A 29 10.13 8.53 21.83
N ALA A 30 9.22 9.35 21.33
CA ALA A 30 9.16 9.81 19.95
C ALA A 30 10.40 10.65 19.55
N GLN A 31 11.59 10.18 19.91
CA GLN A 31 12.91 10.70 19.57
C GLN A 31 13.72 9.56 18.94
N LYS A 32 13.18 9.05 17.83
CA LYS A 32 14.00 8.57 16.73
C LYS A 32 13.54 9.27 15.44
N ALA A 33 13.34 10.58 15.54
CA ALA A 33 13.37 11.51 14.42
C ALA A 33 14.76 12.17 14.35
N ASP A 34 15.81 11.39 14.61
CA ASP A 34 17.19 11.85 14.40
C ASP A 34 17.59 11.52 12.97
N GLN A 35 17.70 12.60 12.19
CA GLN A 35 18.33 12.71 10.88
C GLN A 35 17.67 11.96 9.72
N ALA A 36 17.21 12.78 8.77
CA ALA A 36 16.94 12.42 7.40
C ALA A 36 18.02 11.48 6.84
N ASP A 37 17.71 10.19 6.83
CA ASP A 37 18.21 9.32 5.79
C ASP A 37 17.60 9.85 4.49
N ALA A 38 18.43 10.17 3.51
CA ALA A 38 18.00 10.59 2.17
C ALA A 38 17.49 9.38 1.36
N GLY A 39 16.68 8.53 1.99
CA GLY A 39 16.09 7.33 1.45
C GLY A 39 14.66 7.23 1.93
N SER A 40 13.74 6.98 1.00
CA SER A 40 12.33 6.73 1.30
C SER A 40 12.23 5.60 2.34
N GLN A 41 11.50 5.84 3.43
CA GLN A 41 11.33 4.87 4.52
C GLN A 41 9.96 4.20 4.41
N PRO A 42 9.84 2.88 4.67
CA PRO A 42 8.55 2.20 4.61
C PRO A 42 7.55 2.80 5.60
N LEU A 43 6.29 2.86 5.18
CA LEU A 43 5.20 3.28 6.05
C LEU A 43 4.97 2.28 7.17
N PHE A 44 5.02 0.98 6.86
CA PHE A 44 4.84 -0.09 7.83
C PHE A 44 5.79 -1.25 7.54
N ASP A 45 6.09 -2.04 8.57
CA ASP A 45 6.99 -3.19 8.48
C ASP A 45 6.23 -4.54 8.28
N PHE A 46 4.90 -4.51 8.14
CA PHE A 46 4.09 -5.70 7.91
C PHE A 46 4.00 -6.04 6.41
N ALA A 47 3.81 -7.33 6.10
CA ALA A 47 3.43 -7.74 4.75
C ALA A 47 1.90 -7.76 4.59
N GLU A 48 1.41 -7.57 3.37
CA GLU A 48 -0.02 -7.71 3.04
C GLU A 48 -0.61 -9.05 3.52
N ALA A 49 0.16 -10.13 3.42
CA ALA A 49 -0.26 -11.46 3.81
C ALA A 49 -0.59 -11.59 5.31
N ASP A 50 0.03 -10.75 6.15
CA ASP A 50 -0.12 -10.76 7.60
C ASP A 50 -1.38 -10.01 8.06
N VAL A 51 -2.06 -9.30 7.16
CA VAL A 51 -3.25 -8.51 7.49
C VAL A 51 -4.46 -9.42 7.67
N GLN A 52 -5.13 -9.29 8.82
CA GLN A 52 -6.30 -10.10 9.19
C GLN A 52 -7.61 -9.30 9.14
N ALA A 53 -7.54 -8.00 9.39
CA ALA A 53 -8.67 -7.10 9.29
C ALA A 53 -8.19 -5.69 8.97
N PHE A 54 -9.03 -4.91 8.32
CA PHE A 54 -8.78 -3.48 8.17
C PHE A 54 -10.09 -2.71 8.05
N SER A 55 -10.03 -1.41 8.31
CA SER A 55 -11.14 -0.49 8.10
C SER A 55 -10.65 0.80 7.49
N VAL A 56 -11.49 1.40 6.65
CA VAL A 56 -11.27 2.74 6.08
C VAL A 56 -12.44 3.62 6.51
N THR A 57 -12.14 4.66 7.27
CA THR A 57 -13.11 5.68 7.68
C THR A 57 -12.85 6.95 6.91
N THR A 58 -13.87 7.42 6.20
CA THR A 58 -13.88 8.70 5.47
C THR A 58 -14.98 9.59 6.04
N PRO A 59 -15.01 10.90 5.74
CA PRO A 59 -16.12 11.77 6.13
C PRO A 59 -17.49 11.30 5.64
N LEU A 60 -17.53 10.48 4.58
CA LEU A 60 -18.77 9.95 4.02
C LEU A 60 -19.25 8.69 4.76
N ARG A 61 -18.32 7.81 5.16
CA ARG A 61 -18.63 6.47 5.65
C ARG A 61 -17.40 5.72 6.16
N THR A 62 -17.67 4.67 6.93
CA THR A 62 -16.71 3.62 7.28
C THR A 62 -17.01 2.35 6.48
N VAL A 63 -15.95 1.70 5.99
CA VAL A 63 -15.98 0.34 5.46
C VAL A 63 -15.01 -0.53 6.26
N SER A 64 -15.46 -1.71 6.66
CA SER A 64 -14.69 -2.62 7.52
C SER A 64 -14.63 -3.99 6.90
N PHE A 65 -13.46 -4.63 6.95
CA PHE A 65 -13.20 -5.91 6.31
C PHE A 65 -12.48 -6.87 7.25
N LYS A 66 -12.74 -8.15 7.05
CA LYS A 66 -12.06 -9.23 7.74
C LYS A 66 -11.71 -10.35 6.77
N LYS A 67 -10.52 -10.92 6.93
CA LYS A 67 -10.09 -12.10 6.20
C LYS A 67 -10.76 -13.33 6.80
N THR A 68 -11.35 -14.17 5.96
CA THR A 68 -12.00 -15.42 6.34
C THR A 68 -10.96 -16.54 6.51
N ASP A 69 -11.38 -17.67 7.07
CA ASP A 69 -10.49 -18.82 7.31
C ASP A 69 -9.99 -19.47 6.00
N ASP A 70 -10.75 -19.33 4.92
CA ASP A 70 -10.39 -19.73 3.55
C ASP A 70 -9.50 -18.70 2.82
N GLY A 71 -9.21 -17.56 3.46
CA GLY A 71 -8.26 -16.56 2.98
C GLY A 71 -8.89 -15.45 2.14
N SER A 72 -10.19 -15.50 1.86
CA SER A 72 -10.92 -14.46 1.13
C SER A 72 -11.26 -13.26 2.00
N TRP A 73 -11.45 -12.10 1.37
CA TRP A 73 -11.87 -10.89 2.05
C TRP A 73 -13.39 -10.77 2.12
N GLN A 74 -13.90 -10.46 3.31
CA GLN A 74 -15.31 -10.18 3.54
C GLN A 74 -15.48 -8.77 4.09
N MET A 75 -16.39 -8.00 3.50
CA MET A 75 -16.90 -6.77 4.09
C MET A 75 -17.79 -7.13 5.29
N VAL A 76 -17.52 -6.49 6.42
CA VAL A 76 -18.30 -6.59 7.65
C VAL A 76 -19.27 -5.41 7.76
N GLU A 77 -18.85 -4.22 7.35
CA GLU A 77 -19.67 -3.01 7.36
C GLU A 77 -19.42 -2.15 6.12
N PRO A 78 -20.44 -1.40 5.66
CA PRO A 78 -21.82 -1.37 6.15
C PRO A 78 -22.75 -2.43 5.51
N ASP A 79 -22.30 -3.10 4.45
CA ASP A 79 -23.08 -4.08 3.69
C ASP A 79 -22.33 -5.43 3.68
N PRO A 80 -22.64 -6.35 4.60
CA PRO A 80 -21.88 -7.58 4.75
C PRO A 80 -21.91 -8.45 3.50
N GLY A 81 -20.74 -8.88 3.02
CA GLY A 81 -20.64 -9.66 1.79
C GLY A 81 -19.21 -9.90 1.35
N LEU A 82 -19.01 -10.68 0.30
CA LEU A 82 -17.67 -10.87 -0.29
C LEU A 82 -17.13 -9.54 -0.80
N ALA A 83 -15.88 -9.26 -0.49
CA ALA A 83 -15.20 -8.07 -0.96
C ALA A 83 -14.56 -8.30 -2.32
N SER A 84 -14.29 -7.20 -3.03
CA SER A 84 -13.49 -7.21 -4.26
C SER A 84 -12.03 -7.46 -3.89
N GLU A 85 -11.50 -8.64 -4.24
CA GLU A 85 -10.10 -9.01 -4.00
C GLU A 85 -9.12 -7.98 -4.61
N PRO A 86 -9.29 -7.52 -5.87
CA PRO A 86 -8.40 -6.51 -6.46
C PRO A 86 -8.43 -5.17 -5.72
N THR A 87 -9.60 -4.74 -5.25
CA THR A 87 -9.74 -3.46 -4.56
C THR A 87 -9.07 -3.51 -3.19
N VAL A 88 -9.25 -4.61 -2.46
CA VAL A 88 -8.59 -4.83 -1.17
C VAL A 88 -7.08 -4.93 -1.34
N ALA A 89 -6.61 -5.76 -2.27
CA ALA A 89 -5.19 -5.95 -2.55
C ALA A 89 -4.50 -4.63 -2.93
N TYR A 90 -5.15 -3.77 -3.72
CA TYR A 90 -4.61 -2.45 -4.07
C TYR A 90 -4.31 -1.59 -2.84
N LEU A 91 -5.25 -1.49 -1.89
CA LEU A 91 -5.05 -0.71 -0.66
C LEU A 91 -3.99 -1.35 0.24
N LEU A 92 -4.04 -2.66 0.45
CA LEU A 92 -3.09 -3.34 1.35
C LEU A 92 -1.66 -3.32 0.79
N ASN A 93 -1.50 -3.48 -0.52
CA ASN A 93 -0.21 -3.31 -1.17
C ASN A 93 0.31 -1.88 -1.01
N LEU A 94 -0.55 -0.86 -1.14
CA LEU A 94 -0.15 0.52 -0.96
C LEU A 94 0.33 0.81 0.48
N LEU A 95 -0.26 0.16 1.48
CA LEU A 95 0.19 0.25 2.88
C LEU A 95 1.50 -0.51 3.13
N ALA A 96 1.62 -1.73 2.59
CA ALA A 96 2.79 -2.59 2.79
C ALA A 96 4.02 -2.13 2.02
N THR A 97 3.83 -1.57 0.82
CA THR A 97 4.94 -1.11 -0.05
C THR A 97 5.13 0.40 -0.02
N GLY A 98 4.14 1.14 0.49
CA GLY A 98 4.17 2.59 0.57
C GLY A 98 5.38 3.09 1.35
N GLN A 99 5.94 4.18 0.86
CA GLN A 99 7.08 4.84 1.47
C GLN A 99 6.74 6.30 1.78
N SER A 100 7.43 6.86 2.76
CA SER A 100 7.46 8.29 3.00
C SER A 100 8.80 8.84 2.53
N ASP A 101 8.77 9.76 1.57
CA ASP A 101 9.99 10.40 1.05
C ASP A 101 10.66 11.29 2.09
N ARG A 102 9.86 11.87 2.99
CA ARG A 102 10.33 12.73 4.07
C ARG A 102 9.36 12.73 5.23
N THR A 103 9.90 12.87 6.43
CA THR A 103 9.13 13.21 7.64
C THR A 103 9.37 14.67 7.99
N LEU A 104 8.29 15.41 8.25
CA LEU A 104 8.29 16.80 8.70
C LEU A 104 8.05 16.80 10.21
N SER A 105 8.90 17.50 10.97
CA SER A 105 8.60 17.82 12.37
C SER A 105 7.85 19.14 12.38
N VAL A 106 6.58 19.11 12.79
CA VAL A 106 5.70 20.28 12.77
C VAL A 106 5.06 20.49 14.14
N PRO A 107 4.77 21.73 14.58
CA PRO A 107 4.15 21.95 15.88
C PRO A 107 2.81 21.23 15.99
N ALA A 108 2.55 20.55 17.11
CA ALA A 108 1.28 19.85 17.31
C ALA A 108 0.06 20.79 17.32
N SER A 109 0.26 22.07 17.64
CA SER A 109 -0.74 23.12 17.52
C SER A 109 -1.24 23.36 16.09
N GLU A 110 -0.50 22.90 15.07
CA GLU A 110 -0.87 23.03 13.66
C GLU A 110 -1.67 21.82 13.13
N TRP A 111 -2.14 20.93 14.01
CA TRP A 111 -2.96 19.75 13.66
C TRP A 111 -4.07 20.02 12.63
N GLU A 112 -4.77 21.16 12.78
CA GLU A 112 -5.84 21.59 11.86
C GLU A 112 -5.32 22.00 10.49
N VAL A 113 -4.13 22.61 10.41
CA VAL A 113 -3.51 23.11 9.16
C VAL A 113 -3.12 21.96 8.23
N PHE A 114 -2.83 20.79 8.78
CA PHE A 114 -2.51 19.58 8.02
C PHE A 114 -3.75 18.73 7.72
N GLY A 115 -4.94 19.16 8.12
CA GLY A 115 -6.20 18.45 7.85
C GLY A 115 -6.48 17.25 8.76
N PHE A 116 -5.79 17.10 9.90
CA PHE A 116 -5.99 15.93 10.77
C PHE A 116 -7.20 16.04 11.69
N HIS A 117 -7.81 17.22 11.84
CA HIS A 117 -9.07 17.39 12.58
C HIS A 117 -10.24 16.72 11.85
N GLN A 118 -10.29 16.88 10.53
CA GLN A 118 -11.24 16.19 9.66
C GLN A 118 -10.45 15.52 8.54
N PRO A 119 -9.85 14.35 8.82
CA PRO A 119 -8.98 13.68 7.87
C PRO A 119 -9.76 13.27 6.63
N LEU A 120 -9.05 13.24 5.50
CA LEU A 120 -9.56 12.71 4.24
C LEU A 120 -9.93 11.23 4.40
N ALA A 121 -9.08 10.48 5.08
CA ALA A 121 -9.36 9.12 5.50
C ALA A 121 -8.53 8.71 6.73
N ASP A 122 -9.06 7.76 7.49
CA ASP A 122 -8.37 7.05 8.55
C ASP A 122 -8.40 5.56 8.26
N ILE A 123 -7.23 4.97 8.08
CA ILE A 123 -7.08 3.56 7.75
C ILE A 123 -6.54 2.85 9.00
N THR A 124 -7.26 1.84 9.47
CA THR A 124 -6.83 0.99 10.58
C THR A 124 -6.60 -0.42 10.07
N VAL A 125 -5.47 -1.03 10.41
CA VAL A 125 -5.08 -2.37 9.99
C VAL A 125 -4.77 -3.20 11.22
N THR A 126 -5.30 -4.43 11.29
CA THR A 126 -4.94 -5.41 12.32
C THR A 126 -4.22 -6.57 11.67
N VAL A 127 -3.00 -6.84 12.15
CA VAL A 127 -2.13 -7.90 11.65
C VAL A 127 -2.23 -9.16 12.53
N ALA A 128 -1.70 -10.28 12.03
CA ALA A 128 -1.88 -11.61 12.61
C ALA A 128 -1.30 -11.78 14.03
N ASP A 129 -0.32 -10.97 14.41
CA ASP A 129 0.24 -10.94 15.77
C ASP A 129 -0.64 -10.15 16.76
N GLY A 130 -1.74 -9.55 16.28
CA GLY A 130 -2.67 -8.75 17.06
C GLY A 130 -2.30 -7.27 17.16
N GLN A 131 -1.20 -6.83 16.55
CA GLN A 131 -0.86 -5.41 16.47
C GLN A 131 -1.85 -4.68 15.57
N THR A 132 -2.15 -3.44 15.94
CA THR A 132 -3.00 -2.54 15.16
C THR A 132 -2.18 -1.33 14.74
N HIS A 133 -2.24 -1.03 13.45
CA HIS A 133 -1.59 0.12 12.85
C HIS A 133 -2.63 1.09 12.31
N THR A 134 -2.36 2.39 12.42
CA THR A 134 -3.22 3.43 11.85
C THR A 134 -2.46 4.33 10.88
N LEU A 135 -3.13 4.73 9.81
CA LEU A 135 -2.66 5.76 8.89
C LEU A 135 -3.77 6.80 8.71
N LYS A 136 -3.59 7.97 9.31
CA LYS A 136 -4.48 9.11 9.18
C LYS A 136 -3.99 9.99 8.04
N ILE A 137 -4.83 10.18 7.02
CA ILE A 137 -4.52 10.94 5.81
C ILE A 137 -5.18 12.32 5.92
N GLY A 138 -4.37 13.36 5.85
CA GLY A 138 -4.77 14.76 5.93
C GLY A 138 -4.90 15.41 4.55
N GLU A 139 -4.61 16.71 4.50
CA GLU A 139 -4.65 17.50 3.26
C GLU A 139 -3.40 17.30 2.38
N TYR A 140 -3.47 17.87 1.18
CA TYR A 140 -2.33 17.96 0.28
C TYR A 140 -1.25 18.91 0.79
N ASP A 141 0.00 18.61 0.43
CA ASP A 141 1.09 19.58 0.50
C ASP A 141 0.84 20.79 -0.43
N PHE A 142 1.65 21.85 -0.26
CA PHE A 142 1.43 23.13 -0.94
C PHE A 142 1.43 23.02 -2.47
N ASN A 143 2.26 22.15 -3.04
CA ASN A 143 2.35 21.90 -4.48
C ASN A 143 1.44 20.75 -4.96
N ARG A 144 0.64 20.15 -4.07
CA ARG A 144 -0.25 19.01 -4.32
C ARG A 144 0.45 17.79 -4.93
N SER A 145 1.71 17.57 -4.57
CA SER A 145 2.48 16.39 -4.98
C SER A 145 2.31 15.21 -4.02
N SER A 146 1.98 15.49 -2.76
CA SER A 146 1.87 14.48 -1.71
C SER A 146 0.71 14.81 -0.77
N LEU A 147 0.24 13.80 -0.03
CA LEU A 147 -0.69 13.96 1.07
C LEU A 147 0.07 13.95 2.40
N TYR A 148 -0.33 14.79 3.34
CA TYR A 148 0.14 14.68 4.72
C TYR A 148 -0.46 13.44 5.37
N ALA A 149 0.34 12.69 6.13
CA ALA A 149 -0.15 11.55 6.87
C ALA A 149 0.48 11.45 8.26
N LEU A 150 -0.25 10.85 9.20
CA LEU A 150 0.24 10.46 10.50
C LEU A 150 0.09 8.96 10.66
N ARG A 151 1.15 8.32 11.11
CA ARG A 151 1.18 6.89 11.42
C ARG A 151 1.01 6.67 12.92
N ASP A 152 0.19 5.69 13.29
CA ASP A 152 -0.04 5.25 14.68
C ASP A 152 -0.38 6.42 15.61
N ALA A 153 -1.12 7.40 15.07
CA ALA A 153 -1.49 8.62 15.77
C ALA A 153 -2.84 8.46 16.49
N PRO A 154 -3.02 9.18 17.62
CA PRO A 154 -4.30 9.22 18.32
C PRO A 154 -5.39 9.86 17.45
N ASP A 155 -6.65 9.62 17.81
CA ASP A 155 -7.81 10.18 17.11
C ASP A 155 -7.85 11.71 17.13
N ASN A 156 -7.26 12.33 18.17
CA ASN A 156 -7.26 13.76 18.40
C ASN A 156 -5.83 14.27 18.56
N ALA A 157 -5.66 15.59 18.39
CA ALA A 157 -4.37 16.25 18.60
C ALA A 157 -3.78 15.88 19.97
N PRO A 158 -2.58 15.28 20.01
CA PRO A 158 -1.92 14.97 21.27
C PRO A 158 -1.60 16.25 22.03
N GLN A 159 -1.96 16.30 23.31
CA GLN A 159 -1.74 17.49 24.14
C GLN A 159 -0.35 17.53 24.79
N ASP A 160 0.32 16.39 24.80
CA ASP A 160 1.61 16.12 25.42
C ASP A 160 2.78 16.09 24.42
N LEU A 161 2.49 16.14 23.12
CA LEU A 161 3.49 16.25 22.06
C LEU A 161 3.63 17.71 21.62
N GLU A 162 4.87 18.22 21.64
CA GLU A 162 5.18 19.56 21.11
C GLU A 162 5.22 19.55 19.57
N GLU A 163 5.69 18.45 18.99
CA GLU A 163 5.85 18.27 17.56
C GLU A 163 5.25 16.94 17.07
N LEU A 164 4.73 16.95 15.85
CA LEU A 164 4.15 15.81 15.16
C LEU A 164 5.08 15.36 14.03
N PRO A 165 5.36 14.04 13.91
CA PRO A 165 6.10 13.48 12.78
C PRO A 165 5.16 13.28 11.59
N VAL A 166 4.94 14.34 10.81
CA VAL A 166 4.06 14.28 9.62
C VAL A 166 4.80 13.66 8.44
N LEU A 167 4.24 12.60 7.88
CA LEU A 167 4.72 11.89 6.71
C LEU A 167 4.16 12.53 5.43
N LEU A 168 4.86 12.34 4.31
CA LEU A 168 4.38 12.67 2.97
C LEU A 168 4.16 11.38 2.20
N VAL A 169 2.91 11.12 1.78
CA VAL A 169 2.51 9.88 1.10
C VAL A 169 1.94 10.15 -0.29
N SER A 170 1.96 9.12 -1.15
CA SER A 170 1.45 9.22 -2.53
C SER A 170 -0.03 9.65 -2.56
N PRO A 171 -0.44 10.51 -3.52
CA PRO A 171 -1.85 10.78 -3.82
C PRO A 171 -2.68 9.53 -4.13
N ASP A 172 -2.06 8.40 -4.46
CA ASP A 172 -2.74 7.11 -4.64
C ASP A 172 -3.56 6.69 -3.43
N PHE A 173 -3.21 7.15 -2.23
CA PHE A 173 -4.00 6.90 -1.04
C PHE A 173 -5.39 7.53 -1.12
N GLU A 174 -5.54 8.74 -1.67
CA GLU A 174 -6.86 9.34 -1.91
C GLU A 174 -7.67 8.49 -2.90
N ASN A 175 -7.04 8.02 -3.98
CA ASN A 175 -7.69 7.14 -4.96
C ASN A 175 -8.13 5.81 -4.34
N ALA A 176 -7.33 5.25 -3.43
CA ALA A 176 -7.64 3.99 -2.76
C ALA A 176 -8.85 4.11 -1.83
N VAL A 177 -8.93 5.20 -1.05
CA VAL A 177 -9.95 5.36 0.01
C VAL A 177 -11.24 6.04 -0.45
N SER A 178 -11.21 6.80 -1.55
CA SER A 178 -12.38 7.51 -2.10
C SER A 178 -13.28 6.66 -2.99
N ARG A 179 -13.00 5.36 -3.11
CA ARG A 179 -13.75 4.43 -3.97
C ARG A 179 -15.22 4.31 -3.54
N PRO A 180 -16.17 4.25 -4.51
CA PRO A 180 -17.57 3.95 -4.23
C PRO A 180 -17.74 2.63 -3.45
N LEU A 181 -18.82 2.49 -2.69
CA LEU A 181 -19.12 1.26 -1.95
C LEU A 181 -19.12 0.01 -2.83
N GLU A 182 -19.67 0.12 -4.03
CA GLU A 182 -19.81 -1.01 -4.94
C GLU A 182 -18.46 -1.58 -5.41
N ASP A 183 -17.43 -0.74 -5.54
CA ASP A 183 -16.08 -1.18 -5.92
C ASP A 183 -15.42 -2.04 -4.85
N TRP A 184 -15.87 -1.94 -3.60
CA TRP A 184 -15.39 -2.76 -2.50
C TRP A 184 -16.08 -4.12 -2.42
N LYS A 185 -17.18 -4.30 -3.15
CA LYS A 185 -17.96 -5.54 -3.16
C LYS A 185 -17.52 -6.42 -4.32
N LYS A 186 -17.57 -7.73 -4.12
CA LYS A 186 -17.28 -8.70 -5.18
C LYS A 186 -18.21 -8.47 -6.37
N SER A 187 -17.64 -8.26 -7.54
CA SER A 187 -18.39 -8.14 -8.79
C SER A 187 -18.89 -9.50 -9.26
N ALA A 188 -20.05 -9.54 -9.93
CA ALA A 188 -20.63 -10.78 -10.44
C ALA A 188 -19.69 -11.54 -11.41
N ASP A 189 -18.83 -10.81 -12.14
CA ASP A 189 -17.84 -11.37 -13.07
C ASP A 189 -16.66 -12.06 -12.37
N GLU A 190 -16.50 -11.90 -11.05
CA GLU A 190 -15.48 -12.57 -10.22
C GLU A 190 -15.98 -13.91 -9.64
N SER A 191 -17.23 -14.30 -9.96
CA SER A 191 -17.74 -15.63 -9.64
C SER A 191 -17.25 -16.63 -10.70
N ASP A 192 -16.29 -17.47 -10.31
CA ASP A 192 -15.91 -18.71 -11.00
C ASP A 192 -15.25 -18.56 -12.38
N ASN A 193 -14.07 -17.92 -12.46
CA ASN A 193 -13.14 -18.26 -13.53
C ASN A 193 -11.93 -19.01 -12.95
N PRO A 194 -11.95 -20.36 -12.91
CA PRO A 194 -10.70 -21.09 -12.82
C PRO A 194 -9.92 -20.78 -14.09
N THR A 195 -8.63 -20.57 -13.94
CA THR A 195 -7.64 -20.32 -14.99
C THR A 195 -7.97 -21.07 -16.28
N ASN A 196 -8.55 -20.38 -17.28
CA ASN A 196 -8.42 -20.79 -18.66
C ASN A 196 -7.37 -19.89 -19.31
N SER A 197 -6.11 -20.21 -19.02
CA SER A 197 -5.05 -19.99 -19.99
C SER A 197 -5.39 -20.85 -21.21
N THR A 198 -6.15 -20.29 -22.15
CA THR A 198 -5.95 -20.69 -23.55
C THR A 198 -4.56 -20.20 -23.88
N ASP A 199 -3.61 -21.13 -23.77
CA ASP A 199 -2.38 -21.13 -24.54
C ASP A 199 -2.78 -21.02 -26.02
N GLU A 200 -2.80 -19.80 -26.56
CA GLU A 200 -2.67 -19.58 -28.00
C GLU A 200 -1.21 -19.19 -28.24
N SER A 201 -0.34 -20.18 -28.04
CA SER A 201 1.01 -20.17 -28.60
C SER A 201 0.89 -20.43 -30.11
N PRO A 202 1.48 -19.61 -30.99
CA PRO A 202 1.46 -19.87 -32.42
C PRO A 202 2.32 -21.10 -32.71
N GLU A 203 1.74 -22.16 -33.28
CA GLU A 203 2.51 -23.29 -33.80
C GLU A 203 3.57 -22.78 -34.80
N PRO A 204 4.86 -23.15 -34.64
CA PRO A 204 5.89 -22.84 -35.61
C PRO A 204 5.83 -23.88 -36.73
N ASN A 205 5.19 -23.55 -37.85
CA ASN A 205 5.32 -24.38 -39.05
C ASN A 205 6.65 -24.04 -39.75
N THR A 206 7.67 -24.87 -39.55
CA THR A 206 8.94 -24.80 -40.28
C THR A 206 9.21 -26.11 -41.01
N THR A 207 9.22 -25.96 -42.35
CA THR A 207 10.03 -26.69 -43.33
C THR A 207 9.63 -28.12 -43.69
N GLU A 208 9.12 -28.28 -44.91
CA GLU A 208 9.69 -29.24 -45.85
C GLU A 208 9.78 -28.61 -47.26
N SER A 209 11.02 -28.46 -47.74
CA SER A 209 11.35 -28.38 -49.17
C SER A 209 11.88 -29.76 -49.55
N PRO A 210 11.51 -30.32 -50.71
CA PRO A 210 12.56 -30.43 -51.73
C PRO A 210 12.08 -30.20 -53.17
N THR A 211 13.01 -29.62 -53.92
CA THR A 211 13.15 -29.55 -55.37
C THR A 211 12.90 -30.88 -56.09
N GLU A 212 12.08 -30.85 -57.15
CA GLU A 212 12.22 -31.79 -58.28
C GLU A 212 11.93 -31.08 -59.62
N ALA A 213 12.53 -31.62 -60.67
CA ALA A 213 12.98 -30.99 -61.90
C ALA A 213 11.92 -30.52 -62.94
N ASN A 214 12.35 -29.50 -63.70
CA ASN A 214 11.96 -29.03 -65.05
C ASN A 214 11.70 -30.15 -66.10
N PRO A 215 11.30 -29.90 -67.37
CA PRO A 215 11.00 -28.64 -68.07
C PRO A 215 9.74 -28.66 -68.97
N ASP A 216 9.27 -27.50 -69.48
CA ASP A 216 8.96 -27.36 -70.92
C ASP A 216 8.61 -25.92 -71.36
N THR A 217 9.47 -25.42 -72.26
CA THR A 217 9.21 -24.55 -73.43
C THR A 217 8.84 -23.04 -73.27
N PRO A 218 9.53 -22.14 -74.03
CA PRO A 218 9.40 -20.68 -73.96
C PRO A 218 8.56 -20.05 -75.09
N SER A 219 8.14 -18.79 -74.92
CA SER A 219 7.93 -17.77 -75.97
C SER A 219 7.69 -16.42 -75.28
N LEU A 220 8.64 -15.47 -75.37
CA LEU A 220 8.60 -14.34 -76.30
C LEU A 220 7.25 -13.60 -76.28
N GLU A 221 7.22 -12.38 -75.74
CA GLU A 221 7.07 -11.19 -76.58
C GLU A 221 7.34 -9.90 -75.78
N SER A 222 7.97 -8.96 -76.47
CA SER A 222 8.40 -7.65 -76.02
C SER A 222 7.24 -6.65 -75.98
N THR A 223 7.61 -5.42 -75.60
CA THR A 223 6.95 -4.12 -75.84
C THR A 223 6.04 -3.63 -74.72
N GLU A 224 5.97 -2.34 -74.39
CA GLU A 224 6.73 -1.12 -74.66
C GLU A 224 5.94 0.00 -73.95
N SER A 225 6.58 1.14 -73.74
CA SER A 225 6.00 2.46 -73.44
C SER A 225 5.59 2.79 -72.01
N ALA A 226 6.41 3.70 -71.47
CA ALA A 226 6.12 4.65 -70.42
C ALA A 226 5.17 5.77 -70.94
N PRO A 227 5.18 6.99 -70.36
CA PRO A 227 4.36 7.44 -69.24
C PRO A 227 3.50 8.66 -69.64
N GLU A 228 2.63 9.19 -68.78
CA GLU A 228 2.43 10.65 -68.76
C GLU A 228 1.78 11.13 -67.46
N GLU A 229 2.44 12.13 -66.87
CA GLU A 229 1.94 13.06 -65.86
C GLU A 229 0.86 14.00 -66.42
N SER A 230 0.17 14.66 -65.48
CA SER A 230 -0.38 16.03 -65.53
C SER A 230 -1.91 16.16 -65.68
N PRO A 231 -2.53 17.29 -65.29
CA PRO A 231 -2.11 18.30 -64.30
C PRO A 231 -3.23 18.77 -63.33
N VAL A 232 -2.77 19.39 -62.24
CA VAL A 232 -3.17 20.67 -61.63
C VAL A 232 -4.47 21.34 -62.12
N GLU A 233 -5.38 21.60 -61.19
CA GLU A 233 -5.96 22.92 -60.87
C GLU A 233 -6.13 23.06 -59.36
#